data_AF-A0A7W0JWQ6-F1
#
_entry.id   AF-A0A7W0JWQ6-F1
#
_cell.length_a   1.000
_cell.length_b   1.000
_cell.length_c   1.000
_cell.angle_alpha   90.00
_cell.angle_beta   90.00
_cell.angle_gamma   90.00
#
_symmetry.space_group_name_H-M   'P 1'
#
loop_
_entity.id
_entity.type
_entity.pdbx_description
1 polymer ?
#
loop_
_entity_poly.entity_id
_entity_poly.type
_entity_poly.pdbx_seq_one_letter_code
_entity_poly.pdbx_strand_id
1 'polypeptide(L)'
;MRRLLLLAGALCATLPATACRDHPPSVPAGAVSDEAATSSDQASPAAATGSAAGAGQRGTTPLEITAKVGGKSYRASGLGECQHTTEASIYQVPAALWVARYSAGEESDLEHLNLTIWEPKAGGAAQVNLSLRVEGGEHQIATVQGGQLEGKGAGSVRRSGQGGTLTVEGESGEGAPVRVAVSCPAFTVPIAEGG
;
A
#
# COMPACT_ATOMS: atom_id res chain seq x y z
N MET A 1 23.03 -18.22 -36.37
CA MET A 1 21.98 -18.42 -37.39
C MET A 1 20.79 -17.53 -37.04
N ARG A 2 20.51 -16.54 -37.89
CA ARG A 2 19.43 -15.55 -37.76
C ARG A 2 18.09 -16.19 -38.12
N ARG A 3 17.04 -15.96 -37.32
CA ARG A 3 15.66 -15.93 -37.83
C ARG A 3 14.95 -14.69 -37.28
N LEU A 4 14.96 -13.68 -38.15
CA LEU A 4 14.08 -12.53 -38.19
C LEU A 4 12.68 -13.04 -38.56
N LEU A 5 11.64 -12.66 -37.83
CA LEU A 5 10.27 -12.72 -38.33
C LEU A 5 9.52 -11.48 -37.81
N LEU A 6 9.47 -10.49 -38.68
CA LEU A 6 8.53 -9.39 -38.66
C LEU A 6 7.12 -9.94 -38.84
N LEU A 7 6.18 -9.47 -38.02
CA LEU A 7 4.78 -9.39 -38.40
C LEU A 7 4.24 -8.04 -37.94
N ALA A 8 4.22 -7.14 -38.91
CA ALA A 8 3.46 -5.90 -38.88
C ALA A 8 1.97 -6.26 -38.98
N GLY A 9 1.18 -5.76 -38.04
CA GLY A 9 -0.27 -5.88 -38.04
C GLY A 9 -0.87 -4.57 -37.55
N ALA A 10 -0.90 -3.57 -38.43
CA ALA A 10 -1.66 -2.35 -38.24
C ALA A 10 -3.14 -2.63 -38.50
N LEU A 11 -3.99 -2.43 -37.50
CA LEU A 11 -5.41 -2.13 -37.73
C LEU A 11 -5.81 -0.91 -36.90
N CYS A 12 -5.92 0.22 -37.62
CA CYS A 12 -6.72 1.36 -37.23
C CYS A 12 -8.18 0.94 -37.09
N ALA A 13 -8.79 1.25 -35.96
CA ALA A 13 -10.24 1.40 -35.85
C ALA A 13 -10.53 2.72 -35.12
N THR A 14 -10.71 3.78 -35.90
CA THR A 14 -11.31 5.04 -35.48
C THR A 14 -12.79 4.81 -35.17
N LEU A 15 -13.22 5.12 -33.96
CA LEU A 15 -14.65 5.22 -33.61
C LEU A 15 -15.01 6.66 -33.23
N PRO A 16 -16.24 7.10 -33.56
CA PRO A 16 -16.63 8.51 -33.58
C PRO A 16 -16.98 9.06 -32.19
N ALA A 17 -16.65 10.36 -32.03
CA ALA A 17 -17.15 11.20 -30.97
C ALA A 17 -18.68 11.29 -31.04
N THR A 18 -19.36 10.89 -29.96
CA THR A 18 -20.78 11.20 -29.77
C THR A 18 -20.90 12.13 -28.57
N ALA A 19 -21.39 13.34 -28.85
CA ALA A 19 -21.65 14.40 -27.92
C ALA A 19 -22.93 14.16 -27.09
N CYS A 20 -23.09 15.03 -26.07
CA CYS A 20 -24.31 15.41 -25.36
C CYS A 20 -24.77 14.53 -24.19
N ARG A 21 -24.66 15.09 -22.97
CA ARG A 21 -25.77 15.39 -22.04
C ARG A 21 -25.19 15.83 -20.68
N ASP A 22 -25.33 17.09 -20.33
CA ASP A 22 -26.46 17.68 -19.57
C ASP A 22 -26.33 17.51 -18.05
N HIS A 23 -25.76 18.59 -17.47
CA HIS A 23 -26.08 19.25 -16.20
C HIS A 23 -27.12 18.60 -15.25
N PRO A 24 -26.75 18.43 -13.98
CA PRO A 24 -27.64 18.79 -12.87
C PRO A 24 -26.95 19.68 -11.79
N PRO A 25 -27.74 20.26 -10.87
CA PRO A 25 -27.58 21.64 -10.44
C PRO A 25 -26.70 21.86 -9.20
N SER A 26 -26.23 23.10 -9.11
CA SER A 26 -25.61 23.75 -7.95
C SER A 26 -26.43 23.55 -6.67
N VAL A 27 -25.79 23.02 -5.63
CA VAL A 27 -26.33 22.99 -4.27
C VAL A 27 -25.98 24.31 -3.56
N PRO A 28 -26.94 24.96 -2.88
CA PRO A 28 -26.72 26.23 -2.22
C PRO A 28 -25.83 26.12 -0.98
N ALA A 29 -25.00 27.16 -0.81
CA ALA A 29 -24.26 27.47 0.39
C ALA A 29 -25.23 27.63 1.58
N GLY A 30 -25.15 26.69 2.52
CA GLY A 30 -25.76 26.78 3.84
C GLY A 30 -24.77 27.39 4.82
N ALA A 31 -25.13 28.55 5.34
CA ALA A 31 -24.39 29.33 6.31
C ALA A 31 -24.62 28.84 7.75
N VAL A 32 -23.77 29.39 8.63
CA VAL A 32 -23.88 29.57 10.10
C VAL A 32 -23.74 28.33 11.00
N SER A 33 -22.72 28.36 11.87
CA SER A 33 -22.91 28.76 13.28
C SER A 33 -21.57 29.07 13.95
N ASP A 34 -21.46 30.32 14.40
CA ASP A 34 -20.63 30.79 15.50
C ASP A 34 -20.83 29.96 16.78
N GLU A 35 -19.76 29.86 17.59
CA GLU A 35 -19.68 29.99 19.08
C GLU A 35 -18.40 29.26 19.55
N ALA A 36 -17.30 29.98 19.78
CA ALA A 36 -16.95 30.60 21.05
C ALA A 36 -16.63 29.60 22.18
N ALA A 37 -15.34 29.43 22.50
CA ALA A 37 -14.81 29.59 23.85
C ALA A 37 -13.30 29.30 23.89
N THR A 38 -12.51 30.37 23.85
CA THR A 38 -11.21 30.45 24.54
C THR A 38 -11.43 30.24 26.04
N SER A 39 -10.69 29.32 26.66
CA SER A 39 -10.26 29.49 28.06
C SER A 39 -9.01 28.67 28.32
N SER A 40 -7.97 29.44 28.64
CA SER A 40 -6.63 29.09 29.04
C SER A 40 -6.62 28.45 30.42
N ASP A 41 -5.98 27.28 30.56
CA ASP A 41 -5.37 26.88 31.83
C ASP A 41 -4.18 25.96 31.53
N GLN A 42 -3.06 26.59 31.19
CA GLN A 42 -1.78 25.94 30.95
C GLN A 42 -0.92 26.12 32.21
N ALA A 43 -1.13 25.26 33.20
CA ALA A 43 -0.22 25.09 34.32
C ALA A 43 1.07 24.42 33.83
N SER A 44 2.19 25.13 33.93
CA SER A 44 3.52 24.63 33.60
C SER A 44 4.12 23.73 34.71
N PRO A 45 5.07 22.85 34.36
CA PRO A 45 5.14 21.49 34.88
C PRO A 45 6.21 21.27 35.97
N ALA A 46 5.97 20.29 36.83
CA ALA A 46 7.01 19.70 37.67
C ALA A 46 7.89 18.76 36.81
N ALA A 47 9.19 19.04 36.79
CA ALA A 47 10.19 18.28 36.08
C ALA A 47 10.30 16.84 36.61
N ALA A 48 9.72 15.89 35.88
CA ALA A 48 10.05 14.48 36.02
C ALA A 48 11.17 14.16 35.03
N THR A 49 12.40 14.07 35.54
CA THR A 49 13.55 13.50 34.83
C THR A 49 13.36 11.99 34.71
N GLY A 50 12.34 11.58 33.95
CA GLY A 50 12.13 10.21 33.55
C GLY A 50 13.19 9.84 32.53
N SER A 51 14.06 8.90 32.90
CA SER A 51 14.96 8.26 31.95
C SER A 51 14.12 7.70 30.81
N ALA A 52 14.15 8.38 29.65
CA ALA A 52 13.66 7.86 28.38
C ALA A 52 14.59 6.72 27.95
N ALA A 53 14.53 5.59 28.68
CA ALA A 53 14.98 4.32 28.17
C ALA A 53 14.16 4.10 26.90
N GLY A 54 14.85 4.21 25.76
CA GLY A 54 14.23 4.36 24.45
C GLY A 54 13.05 3.41 24.29
N ALA A 55 11.93 3.96 23.84
CA ALA A 55 10.91 3.18 23.17
C ALA A 55 11.59 2.54 21.96
N GLY A 56 12.32 1.44 22.21
CA GLY A 56 13.02 0.68 21.20
C GLY A 56 11.98 0.34 20.16
N GLN A 57 12.26 0.71 18.91
CA GLN A 57 11.41 0.48 17.75
C GLN A 57 11.01 -1.00 17.72
N ARG A 58 9.90 -1.34 18.39
CA ARG A 58 9.44 -2.73 18.48
C ARG A 58 8.87 -3.08 17.11
N GLY A 59 9.44 -4.10 16.49
CA GLY A 59 8.89 -4.70 15.28
C GLY A 59 9.52 -4.25 13.97
N THR A 60 10.58 -3.43 13.97
CA THR A 60 11.32 -3.17 12.74
C THR A 60 12.39 -4.24 12.48
N THR A 61 12.58 -4.58 11.22
CA THR A 61 13.54 -5.56 10.70
C THR A 61 14.15 -5.03 9.41
N PRO A 62 15.42 -5.31 9.08
CA PRO A 62 15.96 -4.96 7.78
C PRO A 62 15.19 -5.68 6.68
N LEU A 63 14.70 -4.95 5.69
CA LEU A 63 14.01 -5.50 4.52
C LEU A 63 14.63 -4.97 3.22
N GLU A 64 14.43 -5.72 2.14
CA GLU A 64 14.82 -5.32 0.79
C GLU A 64 13.59 -5.20 -0.10
N ILE A 65 13.49 -4.10 -0.85
CA ILE A 65 12.37 -3.81 -1.74
C ILE A 65 12.92 -3.66 -3.15
N THR A 66 12.28 -4.34 -4.10
CA THR A 66 12.40 -4.03 -5.52
C THR A 66 11.02 -3.70 -6.07
N ALA A 67 10.90 -2.57 -6.74
CA ALA A 67 9.67 -2.17 -7.40
C ALA A 67 9.95 -1.83 -8.87
N LYS A 68 8.95 -2.03 -9.72
CA LYS A 68 8.94 -1.59 -11.11
C LYS A 68 7.60 -0.95 -11.41
N VAL A 69 7.61 0.33 -11.79
CA VAL A 69 6.41 1.09 -12.12
C VAL A 69 6.57 1.72 -13.51
N GLY A 70 5.60 1.51 -14.40
CA GLY A 70 5.65 2.09 -15.75
C GLY A 70 6.90 1.73 -16.54
N GLY A 71 7.59 0.63 -16.20
CA GLY A 71 8.86 0.24 -16.79
C GLY A 71 10.12 0.72 -16.05
N LYS A 72 10.04 1.75 -15.20
CA LYS A 72 11.15 2.24 -14.36
C LYS A 72 11.32 1.35 -13.14
N SER A 73 12.56 1.03 -12.77
CA SER A 73 12.89 0.15 -11.64
C SER A 73 13.41 0.96 -10.46
N TYR A 74 12.99 0.57 -9.26
CA TYR A 74 13.32 1.19 -8.00
C TYR A 74 13.81 0.11 -7.03
N ARG A 75 14.76 0.45 -6.17
CA ARG A 75 15.26 -0.44 -5.12
C ARG A 75 15.46 0.34 -3.84
N ALA A 76 15.06 -0.26 -2.73
CA ALA A 76 15.33 0.28 -1.41
C ALA A 76 15.75 -0.84 -0.45
N SER A 77 16.50 -0.47 0.57
CA SER A 77 16.86 -1.36 1.67
C SER A 77 16.94 -0.53 2.93
N GLY A 78 16.44 -1.07 4.03
CA GLY A 78 16.44 -0.37 5.31
C GLY A 78 15.55 -1.04 6.33
N LEU A 79 15.38 -0.38 7.48
CA LEU A 79 14.49 -0.86 8.52
C LEU A 79 13.03 -0.63 8.12
N GLY A 80 12.20 -1.65 8.27
CA GLY A 80 10.76 -1.55 8.11
C GLY A 80 10.04 -2.63 8.90
N GLU A 81 8.72 -2.73 8.78
CA GLU A 81 7.94 -3.72 9.50
C GLU A 81 7.56 -4.85 8.56
N CYS A 82 7.71 -6.10 9.01
CA CYS A 82 7.19 -7.28 8.34
C CYS A 82 6.37 -8.07 9.36
N GLN A 83 5.05 -8.13 9.17
CA GLN A 83 4.14 -8.81 10.09
C GLN A 83 3.39 -9.95 9.40
N HIS A 84 3.06 -10.98 10.17
CA HIS A 84 2.24 -12.09 9.73
C HIS A 84 1.36 -12.62 10.86
N THR A 85 0.09 -12.90 10.57
CA THR A 85 -0.79 -13.69 11.43
C THR A 85 -1.59 -14.68 10.60
N THR A 86 -1.76 -15.89 11.13
CA THR A 86 -2.63 -16.89 10.53
C THR A 86 -4.09 -16.70 10.93
N GLU A 87 -4.37 -15.94 11.98
CA GLU A 87 -5.70 -15.78 12.57
C GLU A 87 -6.24 -14.37 12.37
N ALA A 88 -6.45 -13.98 11.12
CA ALA A 88 -7.13 -12.74 10.79
C ALA A 88 -8.48 -13.00 10.11
N SER A 89 -9.26 -11.94 9.91
CA SER A 89 -10.46 -12.01 9.09
C SER A 89 -10.66 -10.73 8.30
N ILE A 90 -11.21 -10.88 7.09
CA ILE A 90 -11.57 -9.78 6.20
C ILE A 90 -13.04 -9.96 5.81
N TYR A 91 -13.90 -9.01 6.19
CA TYR A 91 -15.36 -9.12 6.04
C TYR A 91 -15.94 -10.45 6.53
N GLN A 92 -15.54 -10.87 7.73
CA GLN A 92 -15.95 -12.15 8.35
C GLN A 92 -15.45 -13.42 7.64
N VAL A 93 -14.63 -13.28 6.60
CA VAL A 93 -13.95 -14.41 5.94
C VAL A 93 -12.61 -14.67 6.65
N PRO A 94 -12.39 -15.86 7.24
CA PRO A 94 -11.10 -16.21 7.83
C PRO A 94 -9.99 -16.15 6.79
N ALA A 95 -8.89 -15.49 7.15
CA ALA A 95 -7.75 -15.29 6.25
C ALA A 95 -6.44 -15.27 7.05
N ALA A 96 -5.35 -15.59 6.38
CA ALA A 96 -4.03 -15.19 6.84
C ALA A 96 -3.71 -13.79 6.32
N LEU A 97 -2.94 -13.04 7.09
CA LEU A 97 -2.59 -11.65 6.84
C LEU A 97 -1.07 -11.49 6.82
N TRP A 98 -0.56 -10.83 5.79
CA TRP A 98 0.83 -10.41 5.69
C TRP A 98 0.88 -8.91 5.47
N VAL A 99 1.78 -8.25 6.20
CA VAL A 99 2.00 -6.81 6.10
C VAL A 99 3.48 -6.53 5.91
N ALA A 100 3.81 -5.61 5.01
CA ALA A 100 5.12 -5.01 4.92
C ALA A 100 5.00 -3.48 4.86
N ARG A 101 5.75 -2.78 5.71
CA ARG A 101 5.80 -1.32 5.73
C ARG A 101 7.23 -0.83 5.68
N TYR A 102 7.45 0.22 4.92
CA TYR A 102 8.74 0.88 4.80
C TYR A 102 8.53 2.37 4.61
N SER A 103 9.39 3.17 5.24
CA SER A 103 9.44 4.61 5.06
C SER A 103 10.90 5.04 5.06
N ALA A 104 11.26 5.83 4.05
CA ALA A 104 12.52 6.52 3.92
C ALA A 104 12.29 8.04 3.94
N GLY A 105 13.38 8.81 3.90
CA GLY A 105 13.29 10.26 3.68
C GLY A 105 12.91 10.59 2.23
N GLU A 106 12.53 11.84 2.01
CA GLU A 106 12.11 12.40 0.71
C GLU A 106 13.22 12.37 -0.37
N GLU A 107 14.48 12.14 0.03
CA GLU A 107 15.62 12.04 -0.90
C GLU A 107 15.79 10.63 -1.50
N SER A 108 14.92 9.67 -1.14
CA SER A 108 14.97 8.29 -1.63
C SER A 108 14.10 8.11 -2.88
N ASP A 109 14.61 7.40 -3.90
CA ASP A 109 13.82 7.04 -5.09
C ASP A 109 12.55 6.23 -4.77
N LEU A 110 12.54 5.53 -3.62
CA LEU A 110 11.38 4.86 -3.04
C LEU A 110 11.21 5.37 -1.61
N GLU A 111 10.22 6.22 -1.41
CA GLU A 111 9.99 6.95 -0.16
C GLU A 111 9.13 6.15 0.81
N HIS A 112 8.08 5.50 0.29
CA HIS A 112 7.08 4.84 1.12
C HIS A 112 6.55 3.56 0.48
N LEU A 113 6.33 2.54 1.30
CA LEU A 113 5.62 1.32 0.93
C LEU A 113 4.72 0.90 2.09
N ASN A 114 3.46 0.65 1.80
CA ASN A 114 2.54 -0.06 2.68
C ASN A 114 1.85 -1.16 1.88
N LEU A 115 2.21 -2.41 2.16
CA LEU A 115 1.68 -3.60 1.50
C LEU A 115 0.96 -4.46 2.50
N THR A 116 -0.27 -4.84 2.17
CA THR A 116 -1.07 -5.85 2.87
C THR A 116 -1.55 -6.91 1.89
N ILE A 117 -1.37 -8.18 2.24
CA ILE A 117 -1.89 -9.33 1.50
C ILE A 117 -2.80 -10.13 2.43
N TRP A 118 -3.98 -10.47 1.94
CA TRP A 118 -4.95 -11.35 2.60
C TRP A 118 -5.08 -12.63 1.79
N GLU A 119 -4.78 -13.79 2.37
CA GLU A 119 -5.01 -15.09 1.75
C GLU A 119 -6.19 -15.77 2.45
N PRO A 120 -7.38 -15.81 1.82
CA PRO A 120 -8.54 -16.47 2.41
C PRO A 120 -8.27 -17.94 2.70
N LYS A 121 -8.60 -18.40 3.91
CA LYS A 121 -8.41 -19.81 4.32
C LYS A 121 -9.30 -20.77 3.55
N ALA A 122 -10.43 -20.29 3.03
CA ALA A 122 -11.33 -21.04 2.17
C ALA A 122 -10.78 -21.27 0.74
N GLY A 123 -9.59 -20.74 0.44
CA GLY A 123 -9.03 -20.68 -0.90
C GLY A 123 -9.55 -19.50 -1.71
N GLY A 124 -9.08 -19.38 -2.95
CA GLY A 124 -9.37 -18.25 -3.84
C GLY A 124 -8.15 -17.36 -4.07
N ALA A 125 -8.36 -16.26 -4.79
CA ALA A 125 -7.31 -15.29 -5.05
C ALA A 125 -7.00 -14.47 -3.79
N ALA A 126 -5.72 -14.19 -3.55
CA ALA A 126 -5.31 -13.28 -2.50
C ALA A 126 -5.84 -11.87 -2.78
N GLN A 127 -6.28 -11.16 -1.74
CA GLN A 127 -6.67 -9.75 -1.84
C GLN A 127 -5.49 -8.88 -1.40
N VAL A 128 -5.27 -7.77 -2.11
CA VAL A 128 -4.10 -6.91 -1.93
C VAL A 128 -4.54 -5.49 -1.64
N ASN A 129 -3.83 -4.84 -0.73
CA ASN A 129 -3.79 -3.39 -0.60
C ASN A 129 -2.32 -2.94 -0.64
N LEU A 130 -1.96 -2.15 -1.65
CA LEU A 130 -0.64 -1.59 -1.87
C LEU A 130 -0.78 -0.09 -2.00
N SER A 131 -0.02 0.67 -1.20
CA SER A 131 0.35 2.06 -1.48
C SER A 131 1.86 2.13 -1.61
N LEU A 132 2.33 2.66 -2.73
CA LEU A 132 3.75 2.80 -3.07
C LEU A 132 4.01 4.25 -3.50
N ARG A 133 4.92 4.94 -2.81
CA ARG A 133 5.43 6.25 -3.23
C ARG A 133 6.86 6.12 -3.71
N VAL A 134 7.08 6.56 -4.94
CA VAL A 134 8.39 6.57 -5.61
C VAL A 134 8.62 7.93 -6.25
N GLU A 135 9.85 8.18 -6.72
CA GLU A 135 10.15 9.31 -7.58
C GLU A 135 9.26 9.23 -8.83
N GLY A 136 8.24 10.09 -8.89
CA GLY A 136 7.23 10.15 -9.94
C GLY A 136 5.78 10.17 -9.45
N GLY A 137 5.51 9.83 -8.19
CA GLY A 137 4.18 9.91 -7.60
C GLY A 137 3.81 8.74 -6.69
N GLU A 138 2.51 8.65 -6.40
CA GLU A 138 1.92 7.58 -5.59
C GLU A 138 1.16 6.61 -6.48
N HIS A 139 1.32 5.32 -6.24
CA HIS A 139 0.64 4.27 -6.97
C HIS A 139 -0.04 3.31 -6.01
N GLN A 140 -1.34 3.11 -6.22
CA GLN A 140 -2.16 2.26 -5.37
C GLN A 140 -2.75 1.08 -6.12
N ILE A 141 -2.82 -0.07 -5.44
CA ILE A 141 -3.59 -1.26 -5.85
C ILE A 141 -4.40 -1.71 -4.65
N ALA A 142 -5.73 -1.63 -4.73
CA ALA A 142 -6.67 -2.09 -3.72
C ALA A 142 -7.68 -3.04 -4.37
N THR A 143 -7.51 -4.35 -4.15
CA THR A 143 -8.41 -5.39 -4.66
C THR A 143 -9.34 -5.96 -3.59
N VAL A 144 -9.34 -5.33 -2.40
CA VAL A 144 -10.14 -5.74 -1.26
C VAL A 144 -11.61 -5.37 -1.49
N GLN A 145 -12.48 -6.38 -1.52
CA GLN A 145 -13.90 -6.19 -1.81
C GLN A 145 -14.61 -5.44 -0.67
N GLY A 146 -15.31 -4.34 -0.94
CA GLY A 146 -15.99 -3.55 0.09
C GLY A 146 -15.19 -2.34 0.59
N GLY A 147 -13.99 -2.10 0.04
CA GLY A 147 -13.33 -0.81 0.05
C GLY A 147 -13.51 -0.05 -1.27
N GLN A 148 -12.85 1.10 -1.40
CA GLN A 148 -12.66 1.75 -2.69
C GLN A 148 -11.67 0.91 -3.49
N LEU A 149 -12.16 0.25 -4.54
CA LEU A 149 -11.32 -0.52 -5.44
C LEU A 149 -10.46 0.43 -6.27
N GLU A 150 -9.17 0.17 -6.33
CA GLU A 150 -8.21 0.95 -7.10
C GLU A 150 -7.22 0.04 -7.80
N GLY A 151 -7.06 0.24 -9.11
CA GLY A 151 -6.22 -0.63 -9.93
C GLY A 151 -6.71 -2.08 -9.97
N LYS A 152 -5.81 -2.98 -10.35
CA LYS A 152 -6.04 -4.43 -10.40
C LYS A 152 -4.73 -5.16 -10.17
N GLY A 153 -4.75 -6.29 -9.49
CA GLY A 153 -3.52 -7.05 -9.28
C GLY A 153 -3.73 -8.33 -8.50
N ALA A 154 -2.63 -9.05 -8.31
CA ALA A 154 -2.56 -10.25 -7.50
C ALA A 154 -1.36 -10.20 -6.56
N GLY A 155 -1.55 -10.71 -5.35
CA GLY A 155 -0.50 -10.89 -4.35
C GLY A 155 -0.10 -12.35 -4.25
N SER A 156 1.15 -12.60 -3.88
CA SER A 156 1.62 -13.94 -3.52
C SER A 156 2.67 -13.87 -2.42
N VAL A 157 2.70 -14.91 -1.58
CA VAL A 157 3.68 -15.04 -0.50
C VAL A 157 4.51 -16.30 -0.69
N ARG A 158 5.84 -16.14 -0.72
CA ARG A 158 6.79 -17.25 -0.70
C ARG A 158 7.53 -17.27 0.64
N ARG A 159 7.09 -18.14 1.55
CA ARG A 159 7.72 -18.30 2.87
C ARG A 159 9.10 -18.95 2.77
N SER A 160 10.02 -18.53 3.62
CA SER A 160 11.37 -19.09 3.76
C SER A 160 11.84 -18.96 5.21
N GLY A 161 11.82 -20.06 5.96
CA GLY A 161 12.14 -20.04 7.39
C GLY A 161 11.19 -19.15 8.18
N GLN A 162 11.75 -18.18 8.92
CA GLN A 162 10.99 -17.21 9.73
C GLN A 162 10.45 -16.04 8.90
N GLY A 163 10.94 -15.87 7.68
CA GLY A 163 10.59 -14.78 6.77
C GLY A 163 10.00 -15.27 5.45
N GLY A 164 10.21 -14.48 4.41
CA GLY A 164 9.73 -14.78 3.07
C GLY A 164 9.76 -13.58 2.14
N THR A 165 9.22 -13.78 0.94
CA THR A 165 9.06 -12.73 -0.06
C THR A 165 7.57 -12.49 -0.31
N LEU A 166 7.13 -11.25 -0.18
CA LEU A 166 5.80 -10.79 -0.60
C LEU A 166 5.93 -10.20 -2.00
N THR A 167 5.09 -10.64 -2.94
CA THR A 167 5.10 -10.13 -4.32
C THR A 167 3.71 -9.62 -4.70
N VAL A 168 3.65 -8.47 -5.35
CA VAL A 168 2.43 -7.93 -5.98
C VAL A 168 2.73 -7.64 -7.44
N GLU A 169 1.83 -8.05 -8.32
CA GLU A 169 1.86 -7.71 -9.74
C GLU A 169 0.48 -7.25 -10.20
N GLY A 170 0.45 -6.16 -10.97
CA GLY A 170 -0.80 -5.56 -11.40
C GLY A 170 -0.64 -4.25 -12.14
N GLU A 171 -1.69 -3.44 -12.04
CA GLU A 171 -1.84 -2.12 -12.65
C GLU A 171 -2.42 -1.18 -11.59
N SER A 172 -1.86 0.02 -11.44
CA SER A 172 -2.35 1.03 -10.49
C SER A 172 -3.70 1.61 -10.92
N GLY A 173 -4.33 2.42 -10.05
CA GLY A 173 -5.54 3.18 -10.40
C GLY A 173 -5.40 4.07 -11.65
N GLU A 174 -4.18 4.50 -11.96
CA GLU A 174 -3.83 5.34 -13.10
C GLU A 174 -3.54 4.55 -14.38
N GLY A 175 -3.56 3.21 -14.32
CA GLY A 175 -3.25 2.34 -15.45
C GLY A 175 -1.77 1.99 -15.61
N ALA A 176 -0.89 2.42 -14.69
CA ALA A 176 0.54 2.11 -14.78
C ALA A 176 0.80 0.65 -14.34
N PRO A 177 1.59 -0.15 -15.09
CA PRO A 177 1.96 -1.48 -14.65
C PRO A 177 2.87 -1.40 -13.42
N VAL A 178 2.54 -2.17 -12.38
CA VAL A 178 3.26 -2.21 -11.11
C VAL A 178 3.68 -3.64 -10.79
N ARG A 179 4.95 -3.83 -10.42
CA ARG A 179 5.48 -5.07 -9.83
C ARG A 179 6.30 -4.71 -8.59
N VAL A 180 5.97 -5.28 -7.44
CA VAL A 180 6.69 -5.07 -6.18
C VAL A 180 7.08 -6.43 -5.60
N ALA A 181 8.30 -6.54 -5.11
CA ALA A 181 8.75 -7.66 -4.29
C ALA A 181 9.44 -7.14 -3.03
N VAL A 182 9.04 -7.67 -1.87
CA VAL A 182 9.57 -7.32 -0.55
C VAL A 182 10.14 -8.57 0.09
N SER A 183 11.44 -8.56 0.38
CA SER A 183 12.10 -9.63 1.12
C SER A 183 12.15 -9.29 2.60
N CYS A 184 11.46 -10.08 3.41
CA CYS A 184 11.44 -10.00 4.85
C CYS A 184 12.27 -11.16 5.43
N PRO A 185 13.33 -10.90 6.23
CA PRO A 185 14.12 -11.97 6.84
C PRO A 185 13.35 -12.68 7.96
N ALA A 186 12.42 -11.99 8.60
CA ALA A 186 11.52 -12.53 9.61
C ALA A 186 10.18 -11.78 9.58
N PHE A 187 9.10 -12.48 9.92
CA PHE A 187 7.81 -11.88 10.22
C PHE A 187 7.56 -11.85 11.72
N THR A 188 7.04 -10.74 12.22
CA THR A 188 6.55 -10.61 13.61
C THR A 188 5.04 -10.81 13.66
N VAL A 189 4.51 -11.20 14.83
CA VAL A 189 3.06 -11.28 15.03
C VAL A 189 2.54 -9.86 15.30
N PRO A 190 1.46 -9.41 14.65
CA PRO A 190 0.82 -8.14 15.00
C PRO A 190 0.47 -8.12 16.48
N ILE A 191 0.97 -7.12 17.21
CA ILE A 191 0.61 -6.91 18.61
C ILE A 191 -0.74 -6.18 18.61
N ALA A 192 -1.78 -6.84 19.10
CA ALA A 192 -3.04 -6.17 19.38
C ALA A 192 -2.83 -5.23 20.56
N GLU A 193 -2.76 -3.92 20.30
CA GLU A 193 -2.50 -2.88 21.31
C GLU A 193 -3.67 -2.63 22.28
N GLY A 194 -4.75 -3.42 22.27
CA GLY A 194 -5.83 -3.22 23.24
C GLY A 194 -6.98 -4.20 23.15
N GLY A 195 -7.29 -4.82 24.29
CA GLY A 195 -8.62 -5.23 24.70
C GLY A 195 -9.00 -4.45 25.95
#